data_AF-A0A327Z195-F1
#
_entry.id   AF-A0A327Z195-F1
#
_cell.length_a   1.000
_cell.length_b   1.000
_cell.length_c   1.000
_cell.angle_alpha   90.00
_cell.angle_beta   90.00
_cell.angle_gamma   90.00
#
_symmetry.space_group_name_H-M   'P 1'
#
loop_
_entity.id
_entity.type
_entity.pdbx_description
1 polymer ?
#
loop_
_entity_poly.entity_id
_entity_poly.type
_entity_poly.pdbx_seq_one_letter_code
_entity_poly.pdbx_strand_id
1 'polypeptide(L)'
;MTLTPAWTAPTPDEVPFHCRTCRRALHRHQAPSGAVTFLHPAEVRGGEVEHPARPAPVTEIPDPIIECDFCSGPNASWVYVCADQESDVRIVTRRTVNLGDYQRRHHAARTRAVETAPGPVQIWGERWSACDGCAELIENRDLYGLIARVTDAMPAKLTRGKRLMSVRGHLHGTFSTVLDTLQPGRFQITQHHPLGVWQEPQQGSGRETDR
;
A
#
# COMPACT_ATOMS: atom_id res chain seq x y z
N MET A 1 0.92 32.30 -22.49
CA MET A 1 2.01 31.81 -21.62
C MET A 1 1.45 30.65 -20.81
N THR A 2 1.63 29.45 -21.32
CA THR A 2 1.15 28.20 -20.72
C THR A 2 2.16 27.78 -19.66
N LEU A 3 1.77 27.83 -18.39
CA LEU A 3 2.56 27.30 -17.28
C LEU A 3 2.47 25.78 -17.33
N THR A 4 3.51 25.14 -17.86
CA THR A 4 3.73 23.70 -17.67
C THR A 4 4.02 23.48 -16.19
N PRO A 5 3.23 22.68 -15.44
CA PRO A 5 3.61 22.34 -14.08
C PRO A 5 4.91 21.53 -14.13
N ALA A 6 5.88 21.90 -13.30
CA ALA A 6 7.13 21.18 -13.12
C ALA A 6 6.82 19.83 -12.45
N TRP A 7 6.67 18.78 -13.24
CA TRP A 7 6.63 17.41 -12.75
C TRP A 7 8.08 16.99 -12.59
N THR A 8 8.59 17.06 -11.37
CA THR A 8 9.90 16.48 -11.02
C THR A 8 9.87 15.00 -11.35
N ALA A 9 10.89 14.52 -12.07
CA ALA A 9 11.14 13.11 -12.25
C ALA A 9 11.13 12.40 -10.88
N PRO A 10 10.52 11.21 -10.77
CA PRO A 10 10.41 10.53 -9.48
C PRO A 10 11.80 10.28 -8.92
N THR A 11 12.02 10.69 -7.67
CA THR A 11 13.25 10.33 -6.96
C THR A 11 13.32 8.80 -6.81
N PRO A 12 14.49 8.17 -6.65
CA PRO A 12 14.60 6.73 -6.43
C PRO A 12 13.77 6.20 -5.23
N ASP A 13 13.34 7.09 -4.33
CA ASP A 13 12.44 6.81 -3.21
C ASP A 13 10.95 6.67 -3.61
N GLU A 14 10.56 7.14 -4.81
CA GLU A 14 9.18 7.14 -5.34
C GLU A 14 8.86 5.91 -6.21
N VAL A 15 9.88 5.13 -6.59
CA VAL A 15 9.70 3.97 -7.47
C VAL A 15 9.33 2.73 -6.64
N PRO A 16 8.18 2.07 -6.91
CA PRO A 16 7.79 0.87 -6.19
C PRO A 16 8.83 -0.25 -6.31
N PHE A 17 9.21 -0.85 -5.18
CA PHE A 17 10.14 -1.98 -5.16
C PHE A 17 9.39 -3.30 -5.29
N HIS A 18 9.93 -4.18 -6.12
CA HIS A 18 9.44 -5.53 -6.33
C HIS A 18 10.56 -6.54 -6.09
N CYS A 19 10.19 -7.78 -5.81
CA CYS A 19 11.15 -8.84 -5.57
C CYS A 19 11.63 -9.46 -6.87
N ARG A 20 12.94 -9.55 -7.10
CA ARG A 20 13.53 -10.22 -8.28
C ARG A 20 13.17 -11.71 -8.39
N THR A 21 12.81 -12.36 -7.29
CA THR A 21 12.50 -13.80 -7.27
C THR A 21 11.02 -14.06 -7.60
N CYS A 22 10.09 -13.50 -6.83
CA CYS A 22 8.65 -13.75 -7.02
C CYS A 22 7.93 -12.69 -7.87
N ARG A 23 8.63 -11.62 -8.28
CA ARG A 23 8.11 -10.51 -9.09
C ARG A 23 6.96 -9.71 -8.47
N ARG A 24 6.68 -9.90 -7.18
CA ARG A 24 5.63 -9.20 -6.42
C ARG A 24 6.17 -7.96 -5.71
N ALA A 25 5.30 -7.01 -5.40
CA ALA A 25 5.61 -5.82 -4.64
C ALA A 25 6.18 -6.15 -3.25
N LEU A 26 7.11 -5.31 -2.78
CA LEU A 26 7.71 -5.36 -1.44
C LEU A 26 7.31 -4.13 -0.63
N HIS A 27 7.10 -4.32 0.67
CA HIS A 27 6.86 -3.23 1.60
C HIS A 27 8.20 -2.68 2.11
N ARG A 28 8.39 -1.36 1.97
CA ARG A 28 9.53 -0.63 2.54
C ARG A 28 9.23 -0.31 4.00
N HIS A 29 10.15 -0.67 4.89
CA HIS A 29 10.10 -0.35 6.30
C HIS A 29 11.31 0.50 6.67
N GLN A 30 11.09 1.59 7.38
CA GLN A 30 12.17 2.40 7.93
C GLN A 30 12.18 2.26 9.46
N ALA A 31 13.29 1.77 9.99
CA ALA A 31 13.51 1.70 11.43
C ALA A 31 13.74 3.13 11.99
N PRO A 32 13.52 3.35 13.30
CA PRO A 32 13.84 4.63 13.95
C PRO A 32 15.31 5.07 13.81
N SER A 33 16.21 4.12 13.56
CA SER A 33 17.63 4.39 13.26
C SER A 33 17.87 4.92 11.84
N GLY A 34 16.82 5.01 11.01
CA GLY A 34 16.90 5.36 9.59
C GLY A 34 17.19 4.18 8.66
N ALA A 35 17.47 2.99 9.19
CA ALA A 35 17.74 1.80 8.37
C ALA A 35 16.49 1.36 7.60
N VAL A 36 16.65 1.15 6.28
CA VAL A 36 15.57 0.71 5.39
C VAL A 36 15.64 -0.80 5.16
N THR A 37 14.53 -1.49 5.32
CA THR A 37 14.37 -2.91 5.00
C THR A 37 13.18 -3.13 4.05
N PHE A 38 13.22 -4.22 3.30
CA PHE A 38 12.16 -4.61 2.37
C PHE A 38 11.63 -5.99 2.77
N LEU A 39 10.31 -6.09 2.93
CA LEU A 39 9.64 -7.32 3.36
C LEU A 39 8.52 -7.67 2.39
N HIS A 40 8.25 -8.96 2.20
CA HIS A 40 7.05 -9.38 1.50
C HIS A 40 5.80 -9.03 2.34
N PRO A 41 4.66 -8.74 1.70
CA PRO A 41 3.41 -8.53 2.42
C PRO A 41 3.03 -9.70 3.35
N ALA A 42 3.43 -10.92 3.01
CA ALA A 42 3.24 -12.09 3.88
C ALA A 42 4.07 -12.03 5.16
N GLU A 43 5.34 -11.61 5.09
CA GLU A 43 6.24 -11.45 6.25
C GLU A 43 5.73 -10.39 7.21
N VAL A 44 5.23 -9.26 6.68
CA VAL A 44 4.61 -8.19 7.49
C VAL A 44 3.42 -8.71 8.28
N ARG A 45 2.71 -9.70 7.75
CA ARG A 45 1.58 -10.37 8.41
C ARG A 45 1.99 -11.55 9.31
N GLY A 46 3.29 -11.79 9.50
CA GLY A 46 3.83 -12.90 10.28
C GLY A 46 3.68 -14.27 9.60
N GLY A 47 3.51 -14.29 8.27
CA GLY A 47 3.49 -15.52 7.48
C GLY A 47 4.89 -15.97 7.08
N GLU A 48 5.02 -17.26 6.74
CA GLU A 48 6.24 -17.80 6.14
C GLU A 48 6.37 -17.38 4.67
N VAL A 49 7.62 -17.20 4.23
CA VAL A 49 7.97 -16.95 2.83
C VAL A 49 8.96 -17.99 2.34
N GLU A 50 8.85 -18.31 1.05
CA GLU A 50 9.68 -19.31 0.40
C GLU A 50 11.12 -18.84 0.17
N HIS A 51 11.34 -17.52 0.12
CA HIS A 51 12.65 -16.94 -0.12
C HIS A 51 12.81 -15.58 0.56
N PRO A 52 14.06 -15.14 0.83
CA PRO A 52 14.32 -13.79 1.29
C PRO A 52 13.97 -12.75 0.22
N ALA A 53 13.62 -11.53 0.65
CA ALA A 53 13.37 -10.42 -0.26
C ALA A 53 14.63 -10.05 -1.06
N ARG A 54 14.47 -9.89 -2.38
CA ARG A 54 15.50 -9.39 -3.30
C ARG A 54 14.98 -8.13 -4.00
N PRO A 55 15.03 -6.96 -3.32
CA PRO A 55 14.41 -5.75 -3.83
C PRO A 55 15.09 -5.24 -5.09
N ALA A 56 14.29 -4.82 -6.06
CA ALA A 56 14.69 -4.02 -7.20
C ALA A 56 13.55 -3.09 -7.62
N PRO A 57 13.85 -1.96 -8.27
CA PRO A 57 12.84 -1.10 -8.87
C PRO A 57 11.92 -1.90 -9.80
N VAL A 58 10.63 -1.59 -9.82
CA VAL A 58 9.65 -2.29 -10.69
C VAL A 58 10.03 -2.26 -12.18
N THR A 59 10.72 -1.21 -12.63
CA THR A 59 11.22 -1.04 -13.99
C THR A 59 12.31 -2.04 -14.38
N GLU A 60 12.97 -2.67 -13.40
CA GLU A 60 13.98 -3.73 -13.63
C GLU A 60 13.38 -5.14 -13.56
N ILE A 61 12.11 -5.28 -13.19
CA ILE A 61 11.45 -6.59 -13.06
C ILE A 61 10.79 -6.97 -14.38
N PRO A 62 11.18 -8.11 -14.99
CA PRO A 62 10.48 -8.59 -16.18
C PRO A 62 9.07 -9.08 -15.79
N ASP A 63 8.05 -8.54 -16.44
CA ASP A 63 6.64 -8.91 -16.23
C ASP A 63 6.26 -8.89 -14.73
N PRO A 64 6.24 -7.70 -14.08
CA PRO A 64 5.96 -7.60 -12.66
C PRO A 64 4.52 -8.04 -12.36
N ILE A 65 4.33 -8.76 -11.25
CA ILE A 65 3.00 -9.16 -10.79
C ILE A 65 2.41 -7.98 -10.02
N ILE A 66 1.44 -7.30 -10.65
CA ILE A 66 0.73 -6.16 -10.08
C ILE A 66 -0.70 -6.60 -9.72
N GLU A 67 -0.97 -6.70 -8.43
CA GLU A 67 -2.28 -7.08 -7.88
C GLU A 67 -3.04 -5.81 -7.48
N CYS A 68 -4.37 -5.83 -7.59
CA CYS A 68 -5.21 -4.72 -7.14
C CYS A 68 -5.05 -4.50 -5.64
N ASP A 69 -4.67 -3.30 -5.21
CA ASP A 69 -4.45 -2.96 -3.79
C ASP A 69 -5.76 -3.00 -2.96
N PHE A 70 -6.91 -2.97 -3.62
CA PHE A 70 -8.21 -3.00 -2.97
C PHE A 70 -8.73 -4.42 -2.75
N CYS A 71 -8.75 -5.24 -3.81
CA CYS A 71 -9.35 -6.58 -3.76
C CYS A 71 -8.33 -7.74 -3.86
N SER A 72 -7.04 -7.42 -4.01
CA SER A 72 -5.95 -8.38 -4.23
C SER A 72 -6.12 -9.25 -5.49
N GLY A 73 -6.98 -8.82 -6.44
CA GLY A 73 -7.17 -9.50 -7.72
C GLY A 73 -5.93 -9.36 -8.62
N PRO A 74 -5.62 -10.36 -9.47
CA PRO A 74 -4.36 -10.41 -10.23
C PRO A 74 -4.29 -9.47 -11.44
N ASN A 75 -5.39 -8.79 -11.79
CA ASN A 75 -5.52 -8.00 -13.01
C ASN A 75 -5.67 -6.52 -12.67
N ALA A 76 -4.67 -5.91 -12.05
CA ALA A 76 -4.66 -4.46 -11.91
C ALA A 76 -4.43 -3.82 -13.28
N SER A 77 -5.33 -2.91 -13.67
CA SER A 77 -5.31 -2.22 -14.97
C SER A 77 -4.99 -0.73 -14.82
N TRP A 78 -5.21 -0.18 -13.64
CA TRP A 78 -5.16 1.26 -13.38
C TRP A 78 -4.27 1.58 -12.20
N VAL A 79 -3.68 2.78 -12.22
CA VAL A 79 -2.94 3.36 -11.10
C VAL A 79 -3.52 4.72 -10.76
N TYR A 80 -3.75 4.91 -9.47
CA TYR A 80 -4.18 6.16 -8.86
C TYR A 80 -3.03 6.74 -8.05
N VAL A 81 -2.82 8.06 -8.16
CA VAL A 81 -1.86 8.77 -7.33
C VAL A 81 -2.62 9.38 -6.15
N CYS A 82 -2.15 9.14 -4.94
CA CYS A 82 -2.69 9.76 -3.73
C CYS A 82 -1.68 10.76 -3.16
N ALA A 83 -2.14 11.80 -2.47
CA ALA A 83 -1.24 12.68 -1.73
C ALA A 83 -0.48 11.89 -0.65
N ASP A 84 0.79 12.25 -0.40
CA ASP A 84 1.68 11.55 0.53
C ASP A 84 0.97 11.26 1.86
N GLN A 85 0.90 9.99 2.25
CA GLN A 85 0.37 9.56 3.54
C GLN A 85 1.46 8.78 4.30
N GLU A 86 2.00 9.43 5.32
CA GLU A 86 2.77 8.75 6.36
C GLU A 86 1.80 8.35 7.46
N SER A 87 1.68 7.05 7.74
CA SER A 87 0.97 6.61 8.94
C SER A 87 1.97 6.18 10.00
N ASP A 88 1.91 6.85 11.15
CA ASP A 88 2.60 6.40 12.35
C ASP A 88 1.95 5.10 12.85
N VAL A 89 2.66 3.98 12.71
CA VAL A 89 2.25 2.74 13.38
C VAL A 89 2.54 2.89 14.86
N ARG A 90 1.57 2.61 15.71
CA ARG A 90 1.77 2.51 17.16
C ARG A 90 1.70 1.05 17.60
N ILE A 91 2.80 0.55 18.16
CA ILE A 91 2.87 -0.82 18.66
C ILE A 91 2.40 -0.81 20.11
N VAL A 92 1.43 -1.67 20.44
CA VAL A 92 1.00 -1.87 21.83
C VAL A 92 2.11 -2.58 22.59
N THR A 93 2.79 -1.86 23.49
CA THR A 93 3.87 -2.40 24.32
C THR A 93 3.34 -2.98 25.63
N ARG A 94 2.23 -2.44 26.14
CA ARG A 94 1.62 -2.92 27.38
C ARG A 94 0.10 -2.82 27.36
N ARG A 95 -0.56 -3.84 27.93
CA ARG A 95 -1.98 -3.81 28.23
C ARG A 95 -2.18 -4.00 29.72
N THR A 96 -2.91 -3.07 30.33
CA THR A 96 -3.29 -3.15 31.74
C THR A 96 -4.71 -3.69 31.84
N VAL A 97 -4.88 -4.79 32.56
CA VAL A 97 -6.17 -5.45 32.83
C VAL A 97 -6.38 -5.55 34.35
N ASN A 98 -7.63 -5.64 34.79
CA ASN A 98 -7.91 -5.92 36.20
C ASN A 98 -7.54 -7.37 36.54
N LEU A 99 -6.81 -7.59 37.64
CA LEU A 99 -6.37 -8.92 38.06
C LEU A 99 -7.54 -9.90 38.23
N GLY A 100 -8.63 -9.48 38.88
CA GLY A 100 -9.81 -10.34 39.09
C GLY A 100 -10.66 -10.59 37.83
N ASP A 101 -10.48 -9.80 36.75
CA ASP A 101 -11.08 -10.09 35.45
C ASP A 101 -10.18 -11.04 34.65
N TYR A 102 -8.86 -10.83 34.74
CA TYR A 102 -7.85 -11.74 34.17
C TYR A 102 -7.91 -13.15 34.79
N GLN A 103 -8.03 -13.28 36.10
CA GLN A 103 -8.15 -14.59 36.75
C GLN A 103 -9.41 -15.37 36.33
N ARG A 104 -10.49 -14.67 35.94
CA ARG A 104 -11.76 -15.30 35.52
C ARG A 104 -11.84 -15.57 34.03
N ARG A 105 -11.22 -14.72 33.20
CA ARG A 105 -11.43 -14.70 31.74
C ARG A 105 -10.14 -14.84 30.94
N HIS A 106 -8.99 -14.77 31.60
CA HIS A 106 -7.66 -14.82 31.02
C HIS A 106 -7.53 -13.91 29.79
N HIS A 107 -7.39 -14.51 28.60
CA HIS A 107 -7.22 -13.81 27.33
C HIS A 107 -8.43 -12.96 26.91
N ALA A 108 -9.59 -13.10 27.56
CA ALA A 108 -10.79 -12.29 27.33
C ALA A 108 -11.02 -11.18 28.39
N ALA A 109 -10.04 -10.93 29.27
CA ALA A 109 -10.11 -9.83 30.22
C ALA A 109 -10.17 -8.47 29.52
N ARG A 110 -11.01 -7.56 30.05
CA ARG A 110 -11.17 -6.23 29.46
C ARG A 110 -9.93 -5.37 29.75
N THR A 111 -9.34 -4.84 28.68
CA THR A 111 -8.24 -3.88 28.76
C THR A 111 -8.71 -2.56 29.34
N ARG A 112 -8.07 -2.10 30.43
CA ARG A 112 -8.30 -0.79 31.06
C ARG A 112 -7.42 0.31 30.48
N ALA A 113 -6.17 -0.01 30.18
CA ALA A 113 -5.24 0.92 29.59
C ALA A 113 -4.33 0.19 28.59
N VAL A 114 -3.93 0.93 27.56
CA VAL A 114 -3.01 0.47 26.52
C VAL A 114 -1.86 1.48 26.47
N GLU A 115 -0.65 1.02 26.74
CA GLU A 115 0.55 1.79 26.46
C GLU A 115 1.04 1.40 25.07
N THR A 116 1.44 2.41 24.30
CA THR A 116 1.92 2.25 22.93
C THR A 116 3.25 2.94 22.77
N ALA A 117 4.17 2.34 22.01
CA ALA A 117 5.39 2.98 21.55
C ALA A 117 5.28 3.33 20.05
N PRO A 118 6.08 4.32 19.57
CA PRO A 118 6.27 4.51 18.14
C PRO A 118 6.76 3.20 17.51
N GLY A 119 6.00 2.73 16.53
CA GLY A 119 6.39 1.66 15.63
C GLY A 119 7.10 2.22 14.40
N PRO A 120 7.47 1.36 13.45
CA PRO A 120 8.01 1.82 12.17
C PRO A 120 6.97 2.70 11.46
N VAL A 121 7.43 3.81 10.87
CA VAL A 121 6.57 4.62 9.98
C VAL A 121 6.26 3.77 8.76
N GLN A 122 4.97 3.63 8.46
CA GLN A 122 4.52 3.03 7.23
C GLN A 122 4.19 4.15 6.25
N ILE A 123 5.01 4.26 5.21
CA ILE A 123 4.75 5.14 4.08
C ILE A 123 3.81 4.39 3.15
N TRP A 124 2.60 4.92 2.95
CA TRP A 124 1.67 4.35 1.99
C TRP A 124 2.08 4.83 0.60
N GLY A 125 2.21 3.87 -0.32
CA GLY A 125 2.72 4.12 -1.65
C GLY A 125 1.91 5.21 -2.36
N GLU A 126 2.64 6.14 -2.95
CA GLU A 126 2.19 7.22 -3.84
C GLU A 126 1.28 6.74 -4.98
N ARG A 127 1.15 5.43 -5.18
CA ARG A 127 0.48 4.77 -6.31
C ARG A 127 -0.33 3.57 -5.84
N TRP A 128 -1.64 3.64 -6.02
CA TRP A 128 -2.60 2.59 -5.72
C TRP A 128 -3.06 1.95 -7.03
N SER A 129 -2.82 0.67 -7.17
CA SER A 129 -3.20 -0.12 -8.32
C SER A 129 -4.62 -0.69 -8.16
N ALA A 130 -5.43 -0.61 -9.21
CA ALA A 130 -6.82 -1.06 -9.21
C ALA A 130 -7.14 -1.89 -10.45
N CYS A 131 -7.92 -2.96 -10.26
CA CYS A 131 -8.58 -3.63 -11.38
C CYS A 131 -9.76 -2.80 -11.90
N ASP A 132 -10.26 -3.10 -13.10
CA ASP A 132 -11.35 -2.35 -13.72
C ASP A 132 -12.59 -2.21 -12.81
N GLY A 133 -12.97 -3.29 -12.14
CA GLY A 133 -14.14 -3.28 -11.26
C GLY A 133 -13.95 -2.48 -9.96
N CYS A 134 -12.71 -2.32 -9.48
CA CYS A 134 -12.43 -1.43 -8.35
C CYS A 134 -12.28 0.02 -8.83
N ALA A 135 -11.68 0.23 -10.00
CA ALA A 135 -11.54 1.55 -10.61
C ALA A 135 -12.91 2.19 -10.88
N GLU A 136 -13.88 1.44 -11.41
CA GLU A 136 -15.26 1.95 -11.60
C GLU A 136 -15.88 2.46 -10.30
N LEU A 137 -15.72 1.73 -9.19
CA LEU A 137 -16.23 2.13 -7.89
C LEU A 137 -15.50 3.36 -7.34
N ILE A 138 -14.19 3.46 -7.59
CA ILE A 138 -13.37 4.63 -7.20
C ILE A 138 -13.82 5.88 -7.96
N GLU A 139 -13.99 5.81 -9.28
CA GLU A 139 -14.44 6.96 -10.09
C GLU A 139 -15.83 7.44 -9.66
N ASN A 140 -16.73 6.51 -9.34
CA ASN A 140 -18.06 6.83 -8.84
C ASN A 140 -18.06 7.26 -7.37
N ARG A 141 -16.91 7.24 -6.70
CA ARG A 141 -16.73 7.46 -5.26
C ARG A 141 -17.66 6.59 -4.40
N ASP A 142 -17.94 5.38 -4.87
CA ASP A 142 -18.77 4.40 -4.18
C ASP A 142 -17.94 3.60 -3.16
N LEU A 143 -17.69 4.24 -2.01
CA LEU A 143 -16.97 3.65 -0.90
C LEU A 143 -17.62 2.34 -0.41
N TYR A 144 -18.95 2.30 -0.32
CA TYR A 144 -19.64 1.14 0.22
C TYR A 144 -19.67 -0.03 -0.76
N GLY A 145 -19.83 0.25 -2.06
CA GLY A 145 -19.68 -0.75 -3.11
C GLY A 145 -18.27 -1.33 -3.14
N LEU A 146 -17.24 -0.50 -2.95
CA LEU A 146 -15.85 -0.95 -2.86
C LEU A 146 -15.63 -1.87 -1.65
N ILE A 147 -16.08 -1.47 -0.47
CA ILE A 147 -16.00 -2.29 0.74
C ILE A 147 -16.76 -3.61 0.54
N ALA A 148 -17.98 -3.58 0.00
CA ALA A 148 -18.80 -4.76 -0.23
C ALA A 148 -18.07 -5.76 -1.14
N ARG A 149 -17.61 -5.29 -2.31
CA ARG A 149 -16.86 -6.09 -3.29
C ARG A 149 -15.65 -6.78 -2.67
N VAL A 150 -14.86 -6.04 -1.88
CA VAL A 150 -13.68 -6.58 -1.22
C VAL A 150 -14.09 -7.61 -0.17
N THR A 151 -15.11 -7.31 0.66
CA THR A 151 -15.56 -8.26 1.68
C THR A 151 -16.14 -9.54 1.09
N ASP A 152 -16.75 -9.50 -0.09
CA ASP A 152 -17.30 -10.69 -0.74
C ASP A 152 -16.20 -11.61 -1.29
N ALA A 153 -15.05 -11.05 -1.65
CA ALA A 153 -13.88 -11.82 -2.08
C ALA A 153 -13.03 -12.37 -0.91
N MET A 154 -13.27 -11.91 0.32
CA MET A 154 -12.47 -12.31 1.47
C MET A 154 -12.85 -13.70 2.01
N PRO A 155 -11.87 -14.44 2.60
CA PRO A 155 -12.14 -15.72 3.24
C PRO A 155 -13.23 -15.63 4.32
N ALA A 156 -14.14 -16.61 4.36
CA ALA A 156 -15.26 -16.67 5.32
C ALA A 156 -14.85 -16.50 6.80
N LYS A 157 -13.61 -16.87 7.16
CA LYS A 157 -13.05 -16.70 8.52
C LYS A 157 -12.88 -15.24 8.95
N LEU A 158 -12.80 -14.32 8.00
CA LEU A 158 -12.68 -12.86 8.21
C LEU A 158 -14.03 -12.15 8.11
N THR A 159 -14.99 -12.75 7.41
CA THR A 159 -16.27 -12.12 7.04
C THR A 159 -17.48 -12.64 7.81
N ARG A 160 -17.26 -13.35 8.93
CA ARG A 160 -18.33 -13.85 9.82
C ARG A 160 -18.41 -13.10 11.14
N GLY A 161 -19.66 -12.85 11.59
CA GLY A 161 -19.97 -12.31 12.91
C GLY A 161 -19.27 -10.98 13.22
N LYS A 162 -18.75 -10.83 14.46
CA LYS A 162 -18.10 -9.60 14.91
C LYS A 162 -16.83 -9.23 14.11
N ARG A 163 -16.18 -10.19 13.45
CA ARG A 163 -14.99 -9.94 12.64
C ARG A 163 -15.32 -9.15 11.38
N LEU A 164 -16.47 -9.41 10.75
CA LEU A 164 -16.92 -8.66 9.57
C LEU A 164 -17.04 -7.16 9.87
N MET A 165 -17.62 -6.80 11.02
CA MET A 165 -17.76 -5.40 11.41
C MET A 165 -16.40 -4.73 11.62
N SER A 166 -15.46 -5.43 12.26
CA SER A 166 -14.09 -4.92 12.43
C SER A 166 -13.37 -4.75 11.09
N VAL A 167 -13.51 -5.72 10.19
CA VAL A 167 -12.91 -5.67 8.84
C VAL A 167 -13.51 -4.51 8.05
N ARG A 168 -14.84 -4.36 8.04
CA ARG A 168 -15.51 -3.24 7.38
C ARG A 168 -15.08 -1.89 7.95
N GLY A 169 -14.94 -1.78 9.28
CA GLY A 169 -14.45 -0.55 9.90
C GLY A 169 -13.02 -0.21 9.48
N HIS A 170 -12.13 -1.21 9.36
CA HIS A 170 -10.78 -1.00 8.88
C HIS A 170 -10.75 -0.59 7.40
N LEU A 171 -11.47 -1.34 6.54
CA LEU A 171 -11.58 -1.01 5.11
C LEU A 171 -12.18 0.37 4.89
N HIS A 172 -13.19 0.75 5.67
CA HIS A 172 -13.76 2.09 5.60
C HIS A 172 -12.72 3.15 5.89
N GLY A 173 -11.97 3.05 7.01
CA GLY A 173 -10.94 4.03 7.34
C GLY A 173 -9.87 4.13 6.27
N THR A 174 -9.36 3.00 5.77
CA THR A 174 -8.33 2.99 4.74
C THR A 174 -8.84 3.55 3.41
N PHE A 175 -9.98 3.07 2.91
CA PHE A 175 -10.49 3.49 1.60
C PHE A 175 -11.06 4.91 1.61
N SER A 176 -11.62 5.41 2.71
CA SER A 176 -12.01 6.81 2.80
C SER A 176 -10.80 7.73 2.65
N THR A 177 -9.70 7.41 3.36
CA THR A 177 -8.46 8.19 3.24
C THR A 177 -7.90 8.18 1.82
N VAL A 178 -7.91 7.02 1.15
CA VAL A 178 -7.51 6.95 -0.26
C VAL A 178 -8.40 7.87 -1.10
N LEU A 179 -9.72 7.70 -1.07
CA LEU A 179 -10.64 8.49 -1.89
C LEU A 179 -10.54 10.01 -1.62
N ASP A 180 -10.30 10.41 -0.38
CA ASP A 180 -10.16 11.81 0.03
C ASP A 180 -8.84 12.43 -0.44
N THR A 181 -7.81 11.62 -0.68
CA THR A 181 -6.46 12.07 -1.06
C THR A 181 -6.11 11.79 -2.53
N LEU A 182 -7.06 11.24 -3.29
CA LEU A 182 -6.91 10.98 -4.72
C LEU A 182 -6.60 12.26 -5.48
N GLN A 183 -5.47 12.26 -6.19
CA GLN A 183 -5.21 13.26 -7.20
C GLN A 183 -6.13 13.04 -8.42
N PRO A 184 -6.47 14.11 -9.16
CA PRO A 184 -7.29 13.97 -10.35
C PRO A 184 -6.65 13.07 -11.42
N GLY A 185 -7.42 12.09 -11.89
CA GLY A 185 -7.04 11.21 -13.00
C GLY A 185 -6.45 9.86 -12.58
N ARG A 186 -6.16 9.02 -13.58
CA ARG A 186 -5.54 7.71 -13.42
C ARG A 186 -4.68 7.38 -14.62
N PHE A 187 -3.74 6.46 -14.43
CA PHE A 187 -2.88 5.95 -15.49
C PHE A 187 -3.18 4.48 -15.76
N GLN A 188 -3.07 4.06 -17.02
CA GLN A 188 -3.19 2.65 -17.37
C GLN A 188 -1.86 1.94 -17.09
N ILE A 189 -1.92 0.79 -16.43
CA ILE A 189 -0.76 -0.09 -16.26
C ILE A 189 -0.46 -0.74 -17.62
N THR A 190 0.78 -0.60 -18.07
CA THR A 190 1.26 -1.24 -19.30
C THR A 190 2.58 -1.94 -19.03
N GLN A 191 2.98 -2.87 -19.90
CA GLN A 191 4.28 -3.56 -19.76
C GLN A 191 5.46 -2.59 -19.78
N HIS A 192 5.36 -1.51 -20.56
CA HIS A 192 6.40 -0.48 -20.66
C HIS A 192 6.35 0.55 -19.52
N HIS A 193 5.20 0.66 -18.85
CA HIS A 193 4.96 1.64 -17.78
C HIS A 193 4.26 0.95 -16.61
N PRO A 194 4.95 0.00 -15.92
CA PRO A 194 4.39 -0.63 -14.76
C PRO A 194 4.18 0.43 -13.68
N LEU A 195 2.96 0.52 -13.19
CA LEU A 195 2.53 1.51 -12.21
C LEU A 195 2.65 2.98 -12.65
N GLY A 196 2.67 3.28 -13.96
CA GLY A 196 2.75 4.67 -14.44
C GLY A 196 4.08 5.38 -14.15
N VAL A 197 5.15 4.61 -13.91
CA VAL A 197 6.51 5.15 -13.76
C VAL A 197 7.06 5.50 -15.15
N TRP A 198 7.41 6.78 -15.37
CA TRP A 198 8.08 7.26 -16.57
C TRP A 198 9.60 7.21 -16.38
N GLN A 199 10.37 6.79 -17.39
CA GLN A 199 11.75 7.23 -17.53
C GLN A 199 11.74 8.51 -18.37
N GLU A 200 12.33 9.61 -17.88
CA GLU A 200 12.68 10.70 -18.78
C GLU A 200 13.68 10.15 -19.82
N PRO A 201 13.46 10.38 -21.13
CA PRO A 201 14.53 10.16 -22.09
C PRO A 201 15.70 11.06 -21.69
N GLN A 202 16.89 10.48 -21.54
CA GLN A 202 18.14 11.23 -21.35
C GLN A 202 18.21 12.33 -22.42
N GLN A 203 17.95 13.58 -22.06
CA GLN A 203 18.19 14.69 -22.95
C GLN A 203 19.70 14.78 -23.14
N GLY A 204 20.13 14.37 -24.33
CA GLY A 204 21.53 14.31 -24.73
C GLY A 204 22.25 15.63 -24.45
N SER A 205 23.38 15.52 -23.76
CA SER A 205 24.40 16.55 -23.81
C SER A 205 24.92 16.64 -25.24
N GLY A 206 24.40 17.60 -26.00
CA GLY A 206 24.85 17.92 -27.35
C GLY A 206 24.71 19.42 -27.61
N ARG A 207 25.52 20.22 -26.92
CA ARG A 207 25.81 21.60 -27.35
C ARG A 207 26.77 21.52 -28.55
N GLU A 208 26.36 22.05 -29.68
CA GLU A 208 27.26 22.71 -30.65
C GLU A 208 26.41 23.66 -31.52
N THR A 209 26.12 24.86 -31.02
CA THR A 209 26.70 26.13 -31.47
C THR A 209 26.80 26.31 -32.99
N ASP A 210 25.82 27.06 -33.48
CA ASP A 210 25.85 27.86 -34.71
C ASP A 210 27.09 28.77 -34.75
N ARG A 211 27.91 28.64 -35.79
CA ARG A 211 28.67 29.72 -36.44
C ARG A 211 29.28 29.27 -37.76
#